data_AF-A0A8J4G163-F1
#
_entry.id   AF-A0A8J4G163-F1
#
_cell.length_a   1.000
_cell.length_b   1.000
_cell.length_c   1.000
_cell.angle_alpha   90.00
_cell.angle_beta   90.00
_cell.angle_gamma   90.00
#
_symmetry.space_group_name_H-M   'P 1'
#
loop_
_entity.id
_entity.type
_entity.pdbx_description
1 polymer ?
#
loop_
_entity_poly.entity_id
_entity_poly.type
_entity_poly.pdbx_seq_one_letter_code
_entity_poly.pdbx_strand_id
1 'polypeptide(L)'
;MGCISSQYCVSWLNLGVMENAINIPVLFQELNHNIGLPHSSRVRCDKDGFCFRDEYGDWSDPMGNPRLKSPTTGVLCVNAPQAYKAGWASPIPGGNIRASDLPVGIFRDFFLPAMALNSTNMLRIITMPAGTVGSNSALERALYVSYRVRQSAPGAYDSGLVDDFSSRVWIHEYNETANGQAADITKPPMSLAMLTDDAVLNSNNGQYNQPTVRDYGALPRTYSQFLPGRGGIIITVKRKNSQVAVVSVCRATSLNETGFCSDGIDNDCTLNPPSNSPSTRLKRPSTPVTASWTELNLSAHRRRHHARRHHHARRRQLDAHHLHLVNQKRRTN
;
A
#
# COMPACT_ATOMS: atom_id res chain seq x y z
N MET A 1 -17.16 12.46 -17.28
CA MET A 1 -18.04 13.02 -16.22
C MET A 1 -18.62 14.34 -16.65
N GLY A 2 -19.94 14.48 -16.62
CA GLY A 2 -20.62 15.77 -16.68
C GLY A 2 -21.50 15.93 -15.45
N CYS A 3 -21.33 17.02 -14.71
CA CYS A 3 -22.27 17.40 -13.66
C CYS A 3 -23.00 18.65 -14.15
N ILE A 4 -24.31 18.53 -14.36
CA ILE A 4 -25.15 19.70 -14.58
C ILE A 4 -25.38 20.33 -13.21
N SER A 5 -25.24 21.66 -13.09
CA SER A 5 -25.50 22.37 -11.84
C SER A 5 -26.85 21.93 -11.25
N SER A 6 -26.87 21.57 -9.96
CA SER A 6 -28.04 21.07 -9.21
C SER A 6 -28.62 19.70 -9.61
N GLN A 7 -27.93 18.89 -10.41
CA GLN A 7 -28.36 17.53 -10.77
C GLN A 7 -27.34 16.44 -10.41
N TYR A 8 -27.75 15.18 -10.56
CA TYR A 8 -26.87 14.02 -10.45
C TYR A 8 -25.73 14.11 -11.47
N CYS A 9 -24.51 13.80 -11.05
CA CYS A 9 -23.40 13.60 -11.98
C CYS A 9 -23.63 12.30 -12.76
N VAL A 10 -23.59 12.38 -14.09
CA VAL A 10 -23.76 11.21 -14.96
C VAL A 10 -22.42 10.86 -15.60
N SER A 11 -22.14 9.56 -15.65
CA SER A 11 -21.05 9.01 -16.44
C SER A 11 -21.61 8.05 -17.48
N TRP A 12 -21.06 8.12 -18.69
CA TRP A 12 -21.42 7.27 -19.81
C TRP A 12 -20.24 6.34 -20.07
N LEU A 13 -20.51 5.05 -20.12
CA LEU A 13 -19.54 4.02 -20.48
C LEU A 13 -20.00 3.48 -21.82
N ASN A 14 -19.24 3.78 -22.87
CA ASN A 14 -19.49 3.21 -24.17
C ASN A 14 -18.49 2.08 -24.40
N LEU A 15 -18.98 0.93 -24.84
CA LEU A 15 -18.09 -0.12 -25.31
C LEU A 15 -17.41 0.37 -26.59
N GLY A 16 -16.20 -0.12 -26.86
CA GLY A 16 -15.60 0.11 -28.16
C GLY A 16 -16.56 -0.36 -29.25
N VAL A 17 -16.60 0.33 -30.41
CA VAL A 17 -17.51 -0.01 -31.52
C VAL A 17 -17.35 -1.44 -32.05
N MET A 18 -16.25 -2.12 -31.69
CA MET A 18 -15.93 -3.51 -32.04
C MET A 18 -16.05 -4.49 -30.87
N GLU A 19 -16.37 -4.01 -29.66
CA GLU A 19 -16.45 -4.85 -28.46
C GLU A 19 -17.87 -5.39 -28.27
N ASN A 20 -17.99 -6.72 -28.19
CA ASN A 20 -19.26 -7.42 -27.96
C ASN A 20 -19.45 -7.83 -26.49
N ALA A 21 -18.51 -7.50 -25.61
CA ALA A 21 -18.54 -7.84 -24.20
C ALA A 21 -17.90 -6.74 -23.35
N ILE A 22 -18.35 -6.62 -22.11
CA ILE A 22 -17.79 -5.67 -21.14
C ILE A 22 -16.42 -6.14 -20.68
N ASN A 23 -15.38 -5.35 -20.95
CA ASN A 23 -14.06 -5.53 -20.37
C ASN A 23 -14.08 -4.98 -18.93
N ILE A 24 -14.29 -5.85 -17.93
CA ILE A 24 -14.42 -5.46 -16.51
C ILE A 24 -13.23 -4.60 -16.03
N PRO A 25 -11.96 -4.92 -16.36
CA PRO A 25 -10.82 -4.07 -16.02
C PRO A 25 -10.93 -2.64 -16.56
N VAL A 26 -11.24 -2.49 -17.85
CA VAL A 26 -11.41 -1.16 -18.49
C VAL A 26 -12.59 -0.42 -17.85
N LEU A 27 -13.73 -1.11 -17.66
CA LEU A 27 -14.88 -0.53 -16.97
C LEU A 27 -14.49 0.01 -15.59
N PHE A 28 -13.72 -0.75 -14.81
CA PHE A 28 -13.30 -0.34 -13.47
C PHE A 28 -12.30 0.83 -13.53
N GLN A 29 -11.40 0.85 -14.50
CA GLN A 29 -10.49 1.96 -14.76
C GLN A 29 -11.25 3.26 -15.05
N GLU A 30 -12.23 3.23 -15.97
CA GLU A 30 -13.03 4.40 -16.32
C GLU A 30 -13.91 4.89 -15.16
N LEU A 31 -14.43 3.96 -14.34
CA LEU A 31 -15.14 4.31 -13.11
C LEU A 31 -14.22 4.99 -12.08
N ASN A 32 -12.96 4.59 -12.00
CA ASN A 32 -11.98 5.21 -11.11
C ASN A 32 -11.57 6.61 -11.60
N HIS A 33 -11.49 6.84 -12.91
CA HIS A 33 -11.34 8.20 -13.45
C HIS A 33 -12.50 9.11 -13.04
N ASN A 34 -13.72 8.59 -12.96
CA ASN A 34 -14.90 9.37 -12.54
C ASN A 34 -14.81 9.87 -11.09
N ILE A 35 -14.09 9.16 -10.21
CA ILE A 35 -13.85 9.60 -8.83
C ILE A 35 -12.50 10.34 -8.68
N GLY A 36 -11.89 10.74 -9.80
CA GLY A 36 -10.70 11.60 -9.81
C GLY A 36 -9.38 10.86 -9.59
N LEU A 37 -9.33 9.55 -9.87
CA LEU A 37 -8.08 8.78 -9.85
C LEU A 37 -7.35 8.90 -11.20
N PRO A 38 -6.03 9.16 -11.20
CA PRO A 38 -5.21 9.20 -12.42
C PRO A 38 -4.77 7.77 -12.78
N HIS A 39 -4.04 7.61 -13.89
CA HIS A 39 -3.37 6.34 -14.17
C HIS A 39 -2.36 5.94 -13.08
N SER A 40 -1.96 4.66 -13.05
CA SER A 40 -0.89 4.15 -12.18
C SER A 40 0.33 3.79 -12.99
N SER A 41 1.40 4.53 -12.75
CA SER A 41 2.56 4.56 -13.63
C SER A 41 3.77 3.85 -13.02
N ARG A 42 4.78 3.61 -13.84
CA ARG A 42 6.07 3.06 -13.40
C ARG A 42 7.19 3.62 -14.27
N VAL A 43 8.41 3.70 -13.72
CA VAL A 43 9.60 3.94 -14.53
C VAL A 43 10.00 2.64 -15.23
N ARG A 44 10.08 2.69 -16.56
CA ARG A 44 10.57 1.60 -17.38
C ARG A 44 11.84 2.06 -18.09
N CYS A 45 12.86 1.22 -18.06
CA CYS A 45 14.09 1.45 -18.80
C CYS A 45 14.18 0.46 -19.97
N ASP A 46 14.61 0.93 -21.13
CA ASP A 46 14.94 0.05 -22.24
C ASP A 46 16.31 -0.61 -22.05
N LYS A 47 16.71 -1.43 -23.02
CA LYS A 47 17.98 -2.16 -23.02
C LYS A 47 19.21 -1.24 -23.09
N ASP A 48 19.03 -0.02 -23.58
CA ASP A 48 20.09 0.98 -23.74
C ASP A 48 20.20 1.87 -22.48
N GLY A 49 19.39 1.58 -21.46
CA GLY A 49 19.38 2.28 -20.18
C GLY A 49 18.54 3.56 -20.19
N PHE A 50 17.84 3.87 -21.28
CA PHE A 50 16.96 5.02 -21.32
C PHE A 50 15.68 4.73 -20.55
N CYS A 51 15.46 5.49 -19.47
CA CYS A 51 14.32 5.35 -18.59
C CYS A 51 13.24 6.39 -18.89
N PHE A 52 11.99 5.95 -19.01
CA PHE A 52 10.83 6.81 -19.20
C PHE A 52 9.69 6.41 -18.26
N ARG A 53 8.76 7.34 -18.04
CA ARG A 53 7.52 7.05 -17.31
C ARG A 53 6.56 6.33 -18.25
N ASP A 54 6.27 5.08 -17.94
CA ASP A 54 5.17 4.33 -18.55
C ASP A 54 3.90 4.64 -17.74
N GLU A 55 2.99 5.39 -18.37
CA GLU A 55 1.75 5.85 -17.74
C GLU A 55 0.89 4.69 -17.21
N TYR A 56 0.95 3.54 -17.90
CA TYR A 56 0.24 2.32 -17.57
C TYR A 56 1.17 1.23 -17.00
N GLY A 57 2.34 1.62 -16.50
CA GLY A 57 3.40 0.68 -16.13
C GLY A 57 3.14 -0.15 -14.86
N ASP A 58 2.11 0.17 -14.07
CA ASP A 58 1.74 -0.63 -12.89
C ASP A 58 0.74 -1.75 -13.25
N TRP A 59 1.25 -2.96 -13.38
CA TRP A 59 0.43 -4.11 -13.78
C TRP A 59 -0.37 -4.77 -12.67
N SER A 60 -0.20 -4.29 -11.44
CA SER A 60 -0.99 -4.73 -10.30
C SER A 60 -2.26 -3.89 -10.14
N ASP A 61 -2.41 -2.80 -10.90
CA ASP A 61 -3.43 -1.79 -10.69
C ASP A 61 -4.36 -1.67 -11.90
N PRO A 62 -5.69 -1.61 -11.72
CA PRO A 62 -6.62 -1.34 -12.83
C PRO A 62 -6.42 0.03 -13.49
N MET A 63 -5.78 0.99 -12.82
CA MET A 63 -5.39 2.29 -13.39
C MET A 63 -4.07 2.24 -14.15
N GLY A 64 -3.35 1.12 -14.13
CA GLY A 64 -2.20 0.88 -15.00
C GLY A 64 -2.60 -0.01 -16.19
N ASN A 65 -1.76 -0.99 -16.53
CA ASN A 65 -2.07 -2.03 -17.52
C ASN A 65 -2.20 -3.38 -16.80
N PRO A 66 -3.36 -3.68 -16.19
CA PRO A 66 -3.51 -4.80 -15.28
C PRO A 66 -3.20 -6.15 -15.95
N ARG A 67 -2.30 -6.95 -15.36
CA ARG A 67 -2.13 -8.35 -15.74
C ARG A 67 -3.02 -9.23 -14.87
N LEU A 68 -4.04 -9.79 -15.51
CA LEU A 68 -5.07 -10.59 -14.84
C LEU A 68 -4.85 -12.07 -15.07
N LYS A 69 -5.12 -12.86 -14.03
CA LYS A 69 -5.19 -14.31 -14.11
C LYS A 69 -6.41 -14.77 -14.94
N SER A 70 -7.51 -14.02 -14.86
CA SER A 70 -8.74 -14.25 -15.64
C SER A 70 -9.40 -12.91 -15.93
N PRO A 71 -9.60 -12.53 -17.20
CA PRO A 71 -10.23 -11.26 -17.55
C PRO A 71 -11.74 -11.22 -17.26
N THR A 72 -12.38 -12.39 -17.10
CA THR A 72 -13.84 -12.49 -16.90
C THR A 72 -14.25 -12.68 -15.45
N THR A 73 -13.37 -13.23 -14.60
CA THR A 73 -13.69 -13.54 -13.20
C THR A 73 -12.74 -12.90 -12.18
N GLY A 74 -11.61 -12.37 -12.65
CA GLY A 74 -10.61 -11.74 -11.81
C GLY A 74 -10.90 -10.26 -11.63
N VAL A 75 -10.87 -9.81 -10.38
CA VAL A 75 -10.92 -8.37 -10.04
C VAL A 75 -9.55 -7.94 -9.52
N LEU A 76 -9.09 -6.76 -9.96
CA LEU A 76 -7.95 -6.07 -9.37
C LEU A 76 -8.44 -4.80 -8.69
N CYS A 77 -8.01 -4.60 -7.45
CA CYS A 77 -8.27 -3.37 -6.73
C CYS A 77 -7.14 -2.37 -6.97
N VAL A 78 -7.44 -1.08 -6.80
CA VAL A 78 -6.46 0.00 -6.89
C VAL A 78 -5.37 -0.13 -5.82
N ASN A 79 -4.20 0.40 -6.10
CA ASN A 79 -3.05 0.41 -5.21
C ASN A 79 -3.30 1.32 -3.99
N ALA A 80 -2.40 1.25 -3.02
CA ALA A 80 -2.52 1.99 -1.77
C ALA A 80 -2.67 3.51 -1.92
N PRO A 81 -1.88 4.24 -2.73
CA PRO A 81 -2.06 5.69 -2.86
C PRO A 81 -3.43 6.06 -3.45
N GLN A 82 -3.92 5.30 -4.42
CA GLN A 82 -5.23 5.56 -5.02
C GLN A 82 -6.37 5.17 -4.09
N ALA A 83 -6.28 4.02 -3.41
CA ALA A 83 -7.24 3.63 -2.38
C ALA A 83 -7.32 4.67 -1.25
N TYR A 84 -6.18 5.25 -0.87
CA TYR A 84 -6.12 6.35 0.10
C TYR A 84 -6.78 7.62 -0.44
N LYS A 85 -6.45 8.02 -1.68
CA LYS A 85 -7.04 9.18 -2.35
C LYS A 85 -8.57 9.08 -2.47
N ALA A 86 -9.08 7.89 -2.79
CA ALA A 86 -10.51 7.59 -2.86
C ALA A 86 -11.20 7.52 -1.48
N GLY A 87 -10.43 7.52 -0.38
CA GLY A 87 -10.96 7.34 0.98
C GLY A 87 -11.40 5.91 1.29
N TRP A 88 -10.99 4.93 0.49
CA TRP A 88 -11.33 3.51 0.69
C TRP A 88 -10.39 2.79 1.65
N ALA A 89 -9.15 3.28 1.75
CA ALA A 89 -8.15 2.73 2.64
C ALA A 89 -7.42 3.84 3.41
N SER A 90 -6.82 3.47 4.54
CA SER A 90 -6.11 4.37 5.44
C SER A 90 -4.86 3.69 6.00
N PRO A 91 -3.88 4.47 6.50
CA PRO A 91 -2.74 3.90 7.17
C PRO A 91 -3.13 3.13 8.43
N ILE A 92 -2.36 2.10 8.77
CA ILE A 92 -2.50 1.42 10.06
C ILE A 92 -2.24 2.41 11.23
N PRO A 93 -2.69 2.11 12.46
CA PRO A 93 -2.36 2.92 13.63
C PRO A 93 -0.85 3.14 13.76
N GLY A 94 -0.43 4.41 13.82
CA GLY A 94 0.98 4.81 13.86
C GLY A 94 1.74 4.63 12.54
N GLY A 95 1.06 4.29 11.44
CA GLY A 95 1.62 4.09 10.10
C GLY A 95 1.52 5.30 9.17
N ASN A 96 0.87 6.39 9.58
CA ASN A 96 1.00 7.70 8.95
C ASN A 96 2.12 8.47 9.67
N ILE A 97 3.30 8.54 9.06
CA ILE A 97 4.52 9.06 9.70
C ILE A 97 5.25 10.02 8.78
N ARG A 98 5.98 10.99 9.33
CA ARG A 98 6.95 11.75 8.53
C ARG A 98 8.30 11.05 8.60
N ALA A 99 9.01 11.05 7.48
CA ALA A 99 10.37 10.55 7.40
C ALA A 99 11.27 11.20 8.48
N SER A 100 11.09 12.49 8.75
CA SER A 100 11.82 13.25 9.77
C SER A 100 11.56 12.80 11.21
N ASP A 101 10.42 12.18 11.47
CA ASP A 101 10.01 11.76 12.82
C ASP A 101 10.61 10.41 13.19
N LEU A 102 11.22 9.71 12.21
CA LEU A 102 11.96 8.49 12.44
C LEU A 102 13.37 8.82 12.95
N PRO A 103 13.79 8.21 14.07
CA PRO A 103 15.17 8.31 14.51
C PRO A 103 16.12 7.73 13.45
N VAL A 104 17.26 8.38 13.28
CA VAL A 104 18.29 7.95 12.33
C VAL A 104 18.87 6.62 12.80
N GLY A 105 19.02 5.67 11.88
CA GLY A 105 19.64 4.36 12.15
C GLY A 105 18.84 3.41 13.02
N ILE A 106 17.63 3.79 13.42
CA ILE A 106 16.79 2.95 14.26
C ILE A 106 15.63 2.40 13.43
N PHE A 107 15.66 1.08 13.25
CA PHE A 107 14.59 0.36 12.60
C PHE A 107 13.32 0.32 13.45
N ARG A 108 12.20 0.66 12.82
CA ARG A 108 10.85 0.50 13.38
C ARG A 108 10.05 -0.51 12.58
N ASP A 109 9.50 -1.50 13.26
CA ASP A 109 8.70 -2.56 12.66
C ASP A 109 7.21 -2.21 12.64
N PHE A 110 6.58 -2.61 11.53
CA PHE A 110 5.15 -2.44 11.28
C PHE A 110 4.54 -3.75 10.80
N PHE A 111 3.33 -4.04 11.29
CA PHE A 111 2.53 -5.18 10.85
C PHE A 111 1.48 -4.68 9.84
N LEU A 112 1.72 -4.98 8.57
CA LEU A 112 0.85 -4.56 7.47
C LEU A 112 -0.11 -5.69 7.10
N PRO A 113 -1.41 -5.58 7.43
CA PRO A 113 -2.38 -6.57 6.97
C PRO A 113 -2.49 -6.52 5.45
N ALA A 114 -2.79 -7.66 4.84
CA ALA A 114 -3.10 -7.72 3.42
C ALA A 114 -4.28 -6.78 3.12
N MET A 115 -4.19 -6.00 2.03
CA MET A 115 -5.20 -4.99 1.70
C MET A 115 -6.62 -5.57 1.58
N ALA A 116 -6.74 -6.83 1.18
CA ALA A 116 -8.01 -7.54 1.09
C ALA A 116 -8.73 -7.76 2.43
N LEU A 117 -8.02 -7.65 3.57
CA LEU A 117 -8.54 -8.04 4.88
C LEU A 117 -8.99 -6.88 5.75
N ASN A 118 -8.53 -5.66 5.46
CA ASN A 118 -8.82 -4.48 6.28
C ASN A 118 -8.71 -3.20 5.43
N SER A 119 -9.49 -2.16 5.74
CA SER A 119 -9.33 -0.83 5.16
C SER A 119 -8.20 -0.02 5.80
N THR A 120 -7.73 -0.37 7.00
CA THR A 120 -6.46 0.16 7.57
C THR A 120 -5.32 -0.81 7.22
N ASN A 121 -4.60 -0.59 6.13
CA ASN A 121 -3.76 -1.63 5.50
C ASN A 121 -2.44 -1.18 4.88
N MET A 122 -2.02 0.05 5.14
CA MET A 122 -0.80 0.62 4.54
C MET A 122 0.04 1.40 5.54
N LEU A 123 1.29 1.68 5.16
CA LEU A 123 2.05 2.80 5.68
C LEU A 123 1.97 3.96 4.71
N ARG A 124 1.93 5.18 5.24
CA ARG A 124 2.08 6.43 4.52
C ARG A 124 3.24 7.18 5.15
N ILE A 125 4.37 7.20 4.46
CA ILE A 125 5.62 7.81 4.93
C ILE A 125 5.80 9.11 4.16
N ILE A 126 5.52 10.24 4.81
CA ILE A 126 5.65 11.57 4.22
C ILE A 126 7.14 11.89 4.10
N THR A 127 7.65 11.92 2.87
CA THR A 127 9.07 12.21 2.58
C THR A 127 9.29 13.69 2.27
N MET A 128 8.27 14.40 1.79
CA MET A 128 8.26 15.86 1.73
C MET A 128 6.91 16.42 2.22
N PRO A 129 6.89 17.23 3.29
CA PRO A 129 5.65 17.74 3.89
C PRO A 129 4.95 18.80 3.03
N ALA A 130 3.72 19.12 3.40
CA ALA A 130 2.90 20.17 2.81
C ALA A 130 3.67 21.50 2.67
N GLY A 131 3.52 22.17 1.54
CA GLY A 131 4.22 23.43 1.25
C GLY A 131 5.66 23.28 0.76
N THR A 132 6.16 22.05 0.64
CA THR A 132 7.51 21.80 0.07
C THR A 132 7.48 21.18 -1.33
N VAL A 133 6.29 20.82 -1.82
CA VAL A 133 6.10 20.16 -3.13
C VAL A 133 5.29 21.04 -4.07
N GLY A 134 5.95 21.66 -5.05
CA GLY A 134 5.30 22.54 -6.03
C GLY A 134 4.71 23.81 -5.42
N SER A 135 3.80 24.46 -6.15
CA SER A 135 3.15 25.71 -5.74
C SER A 135 1.91 25.52 -4.84
N ASN A 136 1.44 24.28 -4.64
CA ASN A 136 0.26 23.99 -3.83
C ASN A 136 0.67 23.58 -2.41
N SER A 137 0.33 24.43 -1.44
CA SER A 137 0.72 24.27 -0.05
C SER A 137 0.11 23.05 0.65
N ALA A 138 -0.88 22.38 0.05
CA ALA A 138 -1.51 21.18 0.61
C ALA A 138 -0.90 19.86 0.10
N LEU A 139 0.01 19.88 -0.88
CA LEU A 139 0.57 18.66 -1.46
C LEU A 139 1.69 18.07 -0.59
N GLU A 140 1.62 16.76 -0.37
CA GLU A 140 2.62 16.00 0.36
C GLU A 140 3.14 14.87 -0.53
N ARG A 141 4.47 14.78 -0.70
CA ARG A 141 5.11 13.60 -1.29
C ARG A 141 5.22 12.53 -0.23
N ALA A 142 4.63 11.38 -0.50
CA ALA A 142 4.65 10.25 0.41
C ALA A 142 4.93 8.93 -0.31
N LEU A 143 5.65 8.05 0.39
CA LEU A 143 5.74 6.64 0.06
C LEU A 143 4.56 5.90 0.69
N TYR A 144 3.91 5.07 -0.11
CA TYR A 144 2.82 4.18 0.28
C TYR A 144 3.34 2.76 0.26
N VAL A 145 3.33 2.12 1.43
CA VAL A 145 3.77 0.73 1.58
C VAL A 145 2.57 -0.13 1.88
N SER A 146 2.31 -1.13 1.05
CA SER A 146 1.14 -2.00 1.21
C SER A 146 1.48 -3.45 0.95
N TYR A 147 0.67 -4.36 1.51
CA TYR A 147 0.82 -5.79 1.31
C TYR A 147 -0.37 -6.34 0.53
N ARG A 148 -0.13 -6.96 -0.62
CA ARG A 148 -1.20 -7.48 -1.49
C ARG A 148 -1.14 -9.00 -1.58
N VAL A 149 -2.28 -9.64 -1.37
CA VAL A 149 -2.45 -11.10 -1.42
C VAL A 149 -3.73 -11.40 -2.18
N ARG A 150 -3.62 -12.21 -3.25
CA ARG A 150 -4.77 -12.66 -4.02
C ARG A 150 -5.75 -13.40 -3.13
N GLN A 151 -7.03 -13.05 -3.22
CA GLN A 151 -8.11 -13.84 -2.64
C GLN A 151 -8.59 -14.92 -3.61
N SER A 152 -8.90 -16.11 -3.09
CA SER A 152 -9.28 -17.26 -3.93
C SER A 152 -10.72 -17.22 -4.44
N ALA A 153 -11.61 -16.51 -3.75
CA ALA A 153 -13.01 -16.41 -4.13
C ALA A 153 -13.17 -15.53 -5.40
N PRO A 154 -13.94 -15.97 -6.41
CA PRO A 154 -14.23 -15.16 -7.59
C PRO A 154 -14.85 -13.80 -7.21
N GLY A 155 -14.38 -12.73 -7.84
CA GLY A 155 -14.85 -11.37 -7.56
C GLY A 155 -14.37 -10.78 -6.22
N ALA A 156 -13.64 -11.54 -5.39
CA ALA A 156 -13.05 -10.98 -4.18
C ALA A 156 -11.90 -10.01 -4.49
N TYR A 157 -11.50 -9.23 -3.48
CA TYR A 157 -10.39 -8.29 -3.56
C TYR A 157 -9.15 -8.96 -4.16
N ASP A 158 -8.57 -8.37 -5.21
CA ASP A 158 -7.40 -8.90 -5.92
C ASP A 158 -7.52 -10.36 -6.40
N SER A 159 -8.73 -10.90 -6.55
CA SER A 159 -8.94 -12.26 -7.08
C SER A 159 -8.34 -12.47 -8.48
N GLY A 160 -8.17 -11.39 -9.24
CA GLY A 160 -7.52 -11.38 -10.55
C GLY A 160 -5.99 -11.28 -10.52
N LEU A 161 -5.36 -11.04 -9.36
CA LEU A 161 -3.92 -10.82 -9.25
C LEU A 161 -3.11 -12.06 -9.64
N VAL A 162 -2.21 -11.94 -10.61
CA VAL A 162 -1.35 -13.06 -11.03
C VAL A 162 -0.41 -13.50 -9.92
N ASP A 163 0.04 -14.75 -9.99
CA ASP A 163 0.88 -15.38 -8.97
C ASP A 163 2.16 -14.57 -8.66
N ASP A 164 2.79 -14.01 -9.68
CA ASP A 164 3.99 -13.18 -9.56
C ASP A 164 3.81 -11.93 -8.69
N PHE A 165 2.58 -11.39 -8.65
CA PHE A 165 2.24 -10.15 -7.94
C PHE A 165 1.56 -10.40 -6.59
N SER A 166 1.10 -11.63 -6.34
CA SER A 166 0.49 -12.01 -5.07
C SER A 166 1.54 -12.23 -4.00
N SER A 167 1.17 -11.92 -2.75
CA SER A 167 2.06 -12.05 -1.59
C SER A 167 3.32 -11.21 -1.75
N ARG A 168 3.14 -9.94 -2.16
CA ARG A 168 4.22 -8.96 -2.35
C ARG A 168 3.95 -7.70 -1.54
N VAL A 169 5.03 -7.06 -1.09
CA VAL A 169 4.97 -5.72 -0.50
C VAL A 169 5.23 -4.72 -1.62
N TRP A 170 4.29 -3.81 -1.84
CA TRP A 170 4.36 -2.80 -2.89
C TRP A 170 4.75 -1.46 -2.30
N ILE A 171 5.64 -0.75 -3.00
CA ILE A 171 6.03 0.61 -2.69
C ILE A 171 5.63 1.49 -3.86
N HIS A 172 4.73 2.42 -3.57
CA HIS A 172 4.32 3.46 -4.48
C HIS A 172 4.71 4.83 -3.93
N GLU A 173 4.93 5.80 -4.80
CA GLU A 173 5.05 7.20 -4.43
C GLU A 173 3.93 8.00 -5.03
N TYR A 174 3.34 8.90 -4.25
CA TYR A 174 2.31 9.78 -4.75
C TYR A 174 2.24 11.10 -3.99
N ASN A 175 2.07 12.19 -4.74
CA ASN A 175 2.21 13.56 -4.22
C ASN A 175 0.86 14.24 -3.92
N GLU A 176 -0.25 13.67 -4.40
CA GLU A 176 -1.51 14.39 -4.48
C GLU A 176 -2.62 13.86 -3.59
N THR A 177 -2.27 13.55 -2.35
CA THR A 177 -3.17 12.78 -1.48
C THR A 177 -3.83 13.57 -0.36
N ALA A 178 -3.55 14.87 -0.23
CA ALA A 178 -3.93 15.65 0.95
C ALA A 178 -4.78 16.91 0.66
N ASN A 179 -5.39 17.05 -0.53
CA ASN A 179 -6.09 18.27 -0.91
C ASN A 179 -7.56 18.13 -1.38
N GLY A 180 -8.15 16.93 -1.35
CA GLY A 180 -9.56 16.69 -1.77
C GLY A 180 -9.89 17.01 -3.24
N GLN A 181 -8.91 17.49 -4.02
CA GLN A 181 -9.05 17.80 -5.43
C GLN A 181 -8.91 16.54 -6.29
N ALA A 182 -9.45 16.56 -7.50
CA ALA A 182 -9.15 15.53 -8.49
C ALA A 182 -7.63 15.45 -8.73
N ALA A 183 -7.14 14.26 -9.06
CA ALA A 183 -5.73 14.09 -9.35
C ALA A 183 -5.30 14.80 -10.64
N ASP A 184 -4.11 15.40 -10.61
CA ASP A 184 -3.34 15.80 -11.76
C ASP A 184 -2.85 14.55 -12.50
N ILE A 185 -3.46 14.30 -13.64
CA ILE A 185 -3.12 13.19 -14.53
C ILE A 185 -1.65 13.23 -14.98
N THR A 186 -0.98 14.38 -14.92
CA THR A 186 0.44 14.51 -15.30
C THR A 186 1.38 14.06 -14.18
N LYS A 187 0.87 13.86 -12.96
CA LYS A 187 1.59 13.41 -11.76
C LYS A 187 0.96 12.15 -11.14
N PRO A 188 0.82 11.06 -11.90
CA PRO A 188 0.23 9.82 -11.39
C PRO A 188 1.05 9.22 -10.23
N PRO A 189 0.44 8.36 -9.38
CA PRO A 189 1.19 7.51 -8.48
C PRO A 189 2.18 6.65 -9.28
N MET A 190 3.38 6.53 -8.73
CA MET A 190 4.49 5.80 -9.33
C MET A 190 4.73 4.52 -8.54
N SER A 191 4.62 3.35 -9.17
CA SER A 191 5.12 2.08 -8.65
C SER A 191 6.65 2.10 -8.67
N LEU A 192 7.26 2.07 -7.50
CA LEU A 192 8.71 2.19 -7.32
C LEU A 192 9.37 0.83 -7.11
N ALA A 193 8.74 -0.05 -6.33
CA ALA A 193 9.30 -1.36 -6.05
C ALA A 193 8.22 -2.38 -5.67
N MET A 194 8.54 -3.64 -5.97
CA MET A 194 7.83 -4.82 -5.50
C MET A 194 8.82 -5.67 -4.70
N LEU A 195 8.57 -5.81 -3.40
CA LEU A 195 9.46 -6.45 -2.45
C LEU A 195 8.97 -7.83 -2.02
N THR A 196 9.92 -8.70 -1.69
CA THR A 196 9.65 -10.04 -1.16
C THR A 196 10.73 -10.52 -0.18
N ASP A 197 10.35 -11.43 0.71
CA ASP A 197 11.27 -12.19 1.58
C ASP A 197 11.55 -13.61 1.05
N ASP A 198 11.03 -13.97 -0.13
CA ASP A 198 11.08 -15.31 -0.73
C ASP A 198 12.46 -15.70 -1.31
N ALA A 199 13.52 -14.97 -0.98
CA ALA A 199 14.85 -15.28 -1.45
C ALA A 199 15.29 -16.66 -0.94
N VAL A 200 15.69 -17.55 -1.85
CA VAL A 200 16.08 -18.93 -1.50
C VAL A 200 17.61 -19.02 -1.47
N LEU A 201 18.17 -19.51 -0.37
CA LEU A 201 19.61 -19.79 -0.28
C LEU A 201 19.98 -20.93 -1.24
N ASN A 202 20.84 -20.64 -2.20
CA ASN A 202 21.43 -21.61 -3.09
C ASN A 202 22.52 -22.39 -2.34
N SER A 203 22.26 -23.67 -2.08
CA SER A 203 23.16 -24.55 -1.33
C SER A 203 24.53 -24.73 -1.99
N ASN A 204 24.65 -24.49 -3.30
CA ASN A 204 25.87 -24.77 -4.06
C ASN A 204 26.89 -23.63 -3.97
N ASN A 205 26.44 -22.39 -3.78
CA ASN A 205 27.31 -21.21 -3.75
C ASN A 205 27.06 -20.26 -2.58
N GLY A 206 26.10 -20.57 -1.69
CA GLY A 206 25.75 -19.74 -0.53
C GLY A 206 25.08 -18.41 -0.88
N GLN A 207 24.67 -18.19 -2.13
CA GLN A 207 24.00 -16.96 -2.56
C GLN A 207 22.48 -17.08 -2.45
N TYR A 208 21.81 -15.97 -2.17
CA TYR A 208 20.34 -15.94 -2.19
C TYR A 208 19.83 -15.68 -3.61
N ASN A 209 19.11 -16.65 -4.17
CA ASN A 209 18.40 -16.51 -5.43
C ASN A 209 17.12 -15.70 -5.19
N GLN A 210 17.07 -14.49 -5.74
CA GLN A 210 15.88 -13.66 -5.69
C GLN A 210 14.85 -14.15 -6.72
N PRO A 211 13.54 -14.16 -6.39
CA PRO A 211 12.51 -14.41 -7.38
C PRO A 211 12.58 -13.33 -8.47
N THR A 212 12.49 -13.74 -9.73
CA THR A 212 12.40 -12.81 -10.85
C THR A 212 10.96 -12.72 -11.32
N VAL A 213 10.51 -11.50 -11.60
CA VAL A 213 9.20 -11.26 -12.21
C VAL A 213 9.40 -10.54 -13.53
N ARG A 214 8.68 -10.99 -14.56
CA ARG A 214 8.78 -10.41 -15.89
C ARG A 214 8.62 -8.88 -15.80
N ASP A 215 9.58 -8.17 -16.36
CA ASP A 215 9.68 -6.71 -16.42
C ASP A 215 9.86 -5.98 -15.08
N TYR A 216 9.78 -6.66 -13.93
CA TYR A 216 10.23 -6.15 -12.62
C TYR A 216 11.67 -6.59 -12.28
N GLY A 217 12.18 -7.63 -12.94
CA GLY A 217 13.50 -8.18 -12.68
C GLY A 217 13.54 -8.97 -11.38
N ALA A 218 14.74 -9.11 -10.80
CA ALA A 218 14.94 -9.73 -9.49
C ALA A 218 14.30 -8.85 -8.40
N LEU A 219 13.41 -9.43 -7.61
CA LEU A 219 12.70 -8.72 -6.56
C LEU A 219 13.60 -8.57 -5.33
N PRO A 220 13.89 -7.34 -4.88
CA PRO A 220 14.70 -7.14 -3.70
C PRO A 220 13.87 -7.34 -2.42
N ARG A 221 14.57 -7.60 -1.32
CA ARG A 221 13.98 -7.61 0.03
C ARG A 221 13.89 -6.22 0.65
N THR A 222 14.73 -5.31 0.17
CA THR A 222 14.89 -3.95 0.69
C THR A 222 14.74 -2.95 -0.44
N TYR A 223 14.09 -1.83 -0.13
CA TYR A 223 14.03 -0.64 -0.96
C TYR A 223 14.70 0.52 -0.22
N SER A 224 15.40 1.37 -0.96
CA SER A 224 15.97 2.61 -0.44
C SER A 224 15.62 3.78 -1.36
N GLN A 225 15.27 4.90 -0.76
CA GLN A 225 15.12 6.18 -1.45
C GLN A 225 15.89 7.25 -0.70
N PHE A 226 16.81 7.93 -1.38
CA PHE A 226 17.53 9.07 -0.82
C PHE A 226 17.05 10.36 -1.49
N LEU A 227 16.69 11.33 -0.66
CA LEU A 227 16.31 12.66 -1.11
C LEU A 227 17.48 13.63 -0.84
N PRO A 228 17.92 14.40 -1.85
CA PRO A 228 19.01 15.37 -1.69
C PRO A 228 18.78 16.28 -0.48
N GLY A 229 19.77 16.34 0.42
CA GLY A 229 19.76 17.18 1.63
C GLY A 229 18.80 16.74 2.74
N ARG A 230 18.13 15.58 2.63
CA ARG A 230 17.13 15.11 3.62
C ARG A 230 17.44 13.72 4.21
N GLY A 231 18.43 13.03 3.67
CA GLY A 231 18.74 11.65 4.00
C GLY A 231 17.92 10.67 3.16
N GLY A 232 17.78 9.44 3.63
CA GLY A 232 17.04 8.39 2.95
C GLY A 232 16.08 7.63 3.86
N ILE A 233 15.15 6.93 3.22
CA ILE A 233 14.26 5.96 3.86
C ILE A 233 14.59 4.59 3.30
N ILE A 234 14.80 3.63 4.20
CA ILE A 234 15.06 2.23 3.91
C ILE A 234 13.90 1.41 4.43
N ILE A 235 13.32 0.58 3.56
CA ILE A 235 12.13 -0.25 3.82
C ILE A 235 12.50 -1.69 3.52
N THR A 236 12.41 -2.57 4.52
CA THR A 236 12.79 -3.98 4.40
C THR A 236 11.64 -4.90 4.78
N VAL A 237 11.35 -5.89 3.94
CA VAL A 237 10.43 -6.98 4.30
C VAL A 237 11.14 -7.96 5.24
N LYS A 238 10.67 -8.08 6.48
CA LYS A 238 11.23 -9.02 7.46
C LYS A 238 10.65 -10.41 7.34
N ARG A 239 9.33 -10.50 7.18
CA ARG A 239 8.63 -11.76 6.93
C ARG A 239 7.23 -11.47 6.39
N LYS A 240 6.61 -12.43 5.71
CA LYS A 240 5.18 -12.36 5.35
C LYS A 240 4.50 -13.71 5.39
N ASN A 241 3.17 -13.68 5.49
CA ASN A 241 2.29 -14.83 5.29
C ASN A 241 1.03 -14.36 4.55
N SER A 242 0.05 -15.25 4.32
CA SER A 242 -1.17 -14.91 3.56
C SER A 242 -2.03 -13.78 4.13
N GLN A 243 -1.75 -13.29 5.35
CA GLN A 243 -2.57 -12.28 6.03
C GLN A 243 -1.81 -11.00 6.38
N VAL A 244 -0.51 -11.08 6.67
CA VAL A 244 0.27 -9.96 7.17
C VAL A 244 1.70 -10.00 6.63
N ALA A 245 2.26 -8.83 6.37
CA ALA A 245 3.70 -8.62 6.21
C ALA A 245 4.25 -7.85 7.41
N VAL A 246 5.43 -8.23 7.87
CA VAL A 246 6.22 -7.43 8.83
C VAL A 246 7.24 -6.65 8.01
N VAL A 247 7.15 -5.33 8.05
CA VAL A 247 8.03 -4.42 7.34
C VAL A 247 8.76 -3.54 8.34
N SER A 248 10.07 -3.39 8.13
CA SER A 248 10.97 -2.57 8.93
C SER A 248 11.28 -1.30 8.16
N VAL A 249 11.16 -0.13 8.81
CA VAL A 249 11.48 1.16 8.21
C VAL A 249 12.59 1.83 9.03
N CYS A 250 13.60 2.35 8.36
CA CYS A 250 14.68 3.11 8.96
C CYS A 250 14.96 4.39 8.17
N ARG A 251 15.35 5.44 8.88
CA ARG A 251 15.82 6.69 8.29
C ARG A 251 17.35 6.68 8.27
N ALA A 252 17.93 6.82 7.10
CA ALA A 252 19.37 6.98 6.91
C ALA A 252 19.71 8.46 6.68
N THR A 253 20.93 8.85 7.02
CA THR A 253 21.50 10.17 6.70
C THR A 253 22.57 10.07 5.61
N SER A 254 23.14 8.89 5.40
CA SER A 254 24.14 8.60 4.38
C SER A 254 23.79 7.35 3.57
N LEU A 255 24.34 7.27 2.34
CA LEU A 255 24.28 6.06 1.52
C LEU A 255 25.21 4.96 2.02
N ASN A 256 26.34 5.36 2.60
CA ASN A 256 27.36 4.49 3.17
C ASN A 256 27.92 5.16 4.42
N GLU A 257 28.21 4.39 5.47
CA GLU A 257 29.07 4.86 6.54
C GLU A 257 30.52 5.03 6.03
N THR A 258 30.94 6.26 5.74
CA THR A 258 32.34 6.55 5.42
C THR A 258 33.05 7.15 6.65
N GLY A 259 34.07 6.45 7.16
CA GLY A 259 34.87 6.88 8.32
C GLY A 259 34.82 5.93 9.52
N PHE A 260 35.20 6.43 10.71
CA PHE A 260 34.96 5.75 11.97
C PHE A 260 33.48 5.92 12.34
N CYS A 261 32.73 4.84 12.49
CA CYS A 261 31.36 4.78 13.03
C CYS A 261 31.34 5.23 14.51
N SER A 262 31.73 6.48 14.75
CA SER A 262 32.23 7.00 16.04
C SER A 262 31.15 7.71 16.86
N ASP A 263 29.98 7.97 16.26
CA ASP A 263 28.80 8.45 16.97
C ASP A 263 27.93 7.32 17.55
N GLY A 264 28.22 6.07 17.18
CA GLY A 264 27.46 4.89 17.61
C GLY A 264 26.07 4.75 16.96
N ILE A 265 25.82 5.46 15.86
CA ILE A 265 24.54 5.47 15.13
C ILE A 265 24.74 4.80 13.76
N ASP A 266 23.81 3.91 13.39
CA ASP A 266 23.75 3.26 12.07
C ASP A 266 23.24 4.25 11.00
N ASN A 267 24.13 5.06 10.45
CA ASN A 267 23.74 6.19 9.59
C ASN A 267 23.32 5.78 8.17
N ASP A 268 23.58 4.54 7.78
CA ASP A 268 23.18 3.96 6.48
C ASP A 268 22.09 2.89 6.58
N CYS A 269 21.58 2.62 7.79
CA CYS A 269 20.57 1.60 8.09
C CYS A 269 20.94 0.23 7.52
N THR A 270 22.19 -0.19 7.66
CA THR A 270 22.57 -1.55 7.30
C THR A 270 22.20 -2.51 8.43
N LEU A 271 21.69 -3.71 8.10
CA LEU A 271 21.26 -4.69 9.12
C LEU A 271 22.43 -5.23 9.98
N ASN A 272 23.66 -4.79 9.69
CA ASN A 272 24.83 -5.10 10.48
C ASN A 272 25.09 -3.92 11.43
N PRO A 273 25.18 -4.14 12.75
CA PRO A 273 25.59 -3.06 13.65
C PRO A 273 26.96 -2.52 13.21
N PRO A 274 27.27 -1.23 13.46
CA PRO A 274 28.45 -0.56 12.94
C PRO A 274 29.70 -1.39 13.22
N SER A 275 30.21 -2.03 12.16
CA SER A 275 31.32 -2.98 12.26
C SER A 275 32.63 -2.19 12.34
N ASN A 276 32.86 -1.56 13.50
CA ASN A 276 34.17 -1.21 14.07
C ASN A 276 34.11 -0.75 15.54
N SER A 277 33.04 -1.07 16.29
CA SER A 277 33.07 -0.94 17.75
C SER A 277 33.72 -2.18 18.40
N PRO A 278 34.87 -2.05 19.12
CA PRO A 278 35.26 -3.08 20.07
C PRO A 278 34.13 -3.20 21.10
N SER A 279 33.69 -4.44 21.31
CA SER A 279 32.49 -4.79 22.05
C SER A 279 32.19 -3.92 23.29
N THR A 280 31.14 -3.13 23.24
CA THR A 280 30.25 -3.05 24.42
C THR A 280 29.09 -3.99 24.15
N ARG A 281 29.35 -5.23 24.56
CA ARG A 281 28.36 -6.29 24.73
C ARG A 281 27.21 -5.71 25.59
N LEU A 282 26.17 -5.18 24.94
CA LEU A 282 24.86 -5.03 25.56
C LEU A 282 24.46 -6.45 25.95
N LYS A 283 24.64 -6.77 27.24
CA LYS A 283 24.17 -8.01 27.85
C LYS A 283 22.70 -8.13 27.45
N ARG A 284 22.38 -9.17 26.65
CA ARG A 284 21.02 -9.70 26.56
C ARG A 284 20.48 -9.80 27.99
N PRO A 285 19.32 -9.22 28.31
CA PRO A 285 18.59 -9.62 29.50
C PRO A 285 18.28 -11.11 29.35
N SER A 286 18.99 -11.94 30.11
CA SER A 286 18.72 -13.36 30.23
C SER A 286 17.50 -13.53 31.14
N THR A 287 16.32 -13.25 30.61
CA THR A 287 15.05 -13.65 31.23
C THR A 287 14.06 -14.04 30.13
N PRO A 288 13.62 -15.30 30.07
CA PRO A 288 12.54 -15.69 29.18
C PRO A 288 11.23 -15.12 29.73
N VAL A 289 10.67 -14.10 29.08
CA VAL A 289 9.27 -13.74 29.30
C VAL A 289 8.43 -14.67 28.43
N THR A 290 7.99 -15.77 29.02
CA THR A 290 6.89 -16.59 28.50
C THR A 290 5.60 -15.79 28.57
N ALA A 291 5.34 -14.94 27.57
CA ALA A 291 4.01 -14.41 27.33
C ALA A 291 3.15 -15.55 26.76
N SER A 292 2.31 -16.15 27.60
CA SER A 292 1.38 -17.20 27.19
C SER A 292 0.38 -16.66 26.15
N TRP A 293 0.12 -17.47 25.13
CA TRP A 293 -0.80 -17.21 24.02
C TRP A 293 -2.28 -17.06 24.42
N THR A 294 -2.60 -17.04 25.71
CA THR A 294 -3.95 -17.05 26.26
C THR A 294 -4.60 -15.66 26.43
N GLU A 295 -3.83 -14.57 26.50
CA GLU A 295 -4.40 -13.22 26.74
C GLU A 295 -4.86 -12.48 25.46
N LEU A 296 -4.32 -12.81 24.29
CA LEU A 296 -4.74 -12.20 23.01
C LEU A 296 -6.12 -12.68 22.53
N ASN A 297 -6.57 -13.87 22.97
CA ASN A 297 -7.87 -14.42 22.58
C ASN A 297 -9.05 -13.85 23.39
N LEU A 298 -8.84 -13.43 24.65
CA LEU A 298 -9.90 -12.85 25.49
C LEU A 298 -10.28 -11.42 25.04
N SER A 299 -9.31 -10.65 24.54
CA SER A 299 -9.52 -9.31 23.95
C SER A 299 -10.31 -9.36 22.63
N ALA A 300 -10.06 -10.38 21.79
CA ALA A 300 -10.80 -10.57 20.54
C ALA A 300 -12.24 -11.05 20.77
N HIS A 301 -12.48 -11.85 21.82
CA HIS A 301 -13.82 -12.35 22.14
C HIS A 301 -14.73 -11.26 22.75
N ARG A 302 -14.20 -10.37 23.61
CA ARG A 302 -14.97 -9.21 24.12
C ARG A 302 -15.34 -8.19 23.04
N ARG A 303 -14.49 -7.97 22.02
CA ARG A 303 -14.80 -7.06 20.90
C ARG A 303 -15.88 -7.60 19.96
N ARG A 304 -15.97 -8.93 19.77
CA ARG A 304 -17.05 -9.55 18.97
C ARG A 304 -18.45 -9.41 19.61
N HIS A 305 -18.53 -9.40 20.94
CA HIS A 305 -19.81 -9.20 21.64
C HIS A 305 -20.30 -7.74 21.59
N HIS A 306 -19.40 -6.76 21.59
CA HIS A 306 -19.80 -5.35 21.47
C HIS A 306 -20.26 -4.98 20.05
N ALA A 307 -19.61 -5.52 19.00
CA ALA A 307 -20.01 -5.28 17.61
C ALA A 307 -21.39 -5.89 17.27
N ARG A 308 -21.72 -7.08 17.81
CA ARG A 308 -23.05 -7.70 17.61
C ARG A 308 -24.18 -6.90 18.25
N ARG A 309 -23.95 -6.20 19.37
CA ARG A 309 -24.98 -5.36 20.01
C ARG A 309 -25.29 -4.09 19.19
N HIS A 310 -24.29 -3.47 18.57
CA HIS A 310 -24.53 -2.32 17.68
C HIS A 310 -25.25 -2.69 16.39
N HIS A 311 -25.00 -3.88 15.84
CA HIS A 311 -25.66 -4.32 14.60
C HIS A 311 -27.15 -4.61 14.79
N HIS A 312 -27.57 -5.12 15.95
CA HIS A 312 -28.98 -5.33 16.28
C HIS A 312 -29.73 -4.01 16.56
N ALA A 313 -29.07 -3.03 17.18
CA ALA A 313 -29.67 -1.71 17.41
C ALA A 313 -29.95 -0.97 16.09
N ARG A 314 -29.01 -1.02 15.12
CA ARG A 314 -29.18 -0.41 13.79
C ARG A 314 -30.29 -1.06 12.97
N ARG A 315 -30.46 -2.40 13.06
CA ARG A 315 -31.55 -3.11 12.38
C ARG A 315 -32.92 -2.68 12.88
N ARG A 316 -33.10 -2.57 14.21
CA ARG A 316 -34.37 -2.10 14.80
C ARG A 316 -34.72 -0.66 14.42
N GLN A 317 -33.71 0.20 14.25
CA GLN A 317 -33.93 1.58 13.81
C GLN A 317 -34.37 1.68 12.34
N LEU A 318 -33.82 0.83 11.46
CA LEU A 318 -34.22 0.76 10.05
C LEU A 318 -35.62 0.16 9.88
N ASP A 319 -35.95 -0.87 10.66
CA ASP A 319 -37.28 -1.50 10.61
C ASP A 319 -38.37 -0.52 11.10
N ALA A 320 -38.08 0.29 12.13
CA ALA A 320 -39.00 1.33 12.62
C ALA A 320 -39.22 2.45 11.58
N HIS A 321 -38.17 2.85 10.86
CA HIS A 321 -38.27 3.89 9.83
C HIS A 321 -39.06 3.39 8.60
N HIS A 322 -38.89 2.12 8.23
CA HIS A 322 -39.65 1.51 7.14
C HIS A 322 -41.14 1.39 7.49
N LEU A 323 -41.47 1.00 8.73
CA LEU A 323 -42.87 0.92 9.20
C LEU A 323 -43.58 2.28 9.20
N HIS A 324 -42.85 3.37 9.52
CA HIS A 324 -43.39 4.72 9.50
C HIS A 324 -43.74 5.18 8.07
N LEU A 325 -42.86 4.90 7.10
CA LEU A 325 -43.07 5.24 5.69
C LEU A 325 -44.24 4.47 5.06
N VAL A 326 -44.38 3.18 5.41
CA VAL A 326 -45.52 2.36 4.94
C VAL A 326 -46.85 2.88 5.49
N ASN A 327 -46.88 3.33 6.74
CA ASN A 327 -48.09 3.89 7.36
C ASN A 327 -48.44 5.29 6.85
N GLN A 328 -47.46 6.14 6.51
CA GLN A 328 -47.73 7.41 5.84
C GLN A 328 -48.36 7.20 4.46
N LYS A 329 -47.85 6.24 3.69
CA LYS A 329 -48.36 5.93 2.33
C LYS A 329 -49.79 5.35 2.32
N ARG A 330 -50.24 4.76 3.43
CA ARG A 330 -51.62 4.28 3.61
C ARG A 330 -52.62 5.35 4.06
N ARG A 331 -52.15 6.52 4.51
CA ARG A 331 -53.03 7.63 4.93
C ARG A 331 -53.30 8.64 3.82
N THR A 332 -52.60 8.52 2.70
CA THR A 332 -52.70 9.42 1.54
C THR A 332 -53.44 8.81 0.35
N ASN A 333 -54.03 7.62 0.53
CA ASN A 333 -54.96 6.96 -0.38
C ASN A 333 -56.27 6.67 0.37
#